data_AF-A0A8T7JY23-F1
#
_entry.id   AF-A0A8T7JY23-F1
#
_cell.length_a   1.000
_cell.length_b   1.000
_cell.length_c   1.000
_cell.angle_alpha   90.00
_cell.angle_beta   90.00
_cell.angle_gamma   90.00
#
_symmetry.space_group_name_H-M   'P 1'
#
loop_
_entity.id
_entity.type
_entity.pdbx_description
1 polymer ?
#
loop_
_entity_poly.entity_id
_entity_poly.type
_entity_poly.pdbx_seq_one_letter_code
_entity_poly.pdbx_strand_id
1 'polypeptide(L)'
;MRILPETALTYDDVLLVPQYSNVDSRRVLSTKSLLTKKIHLHAPIVSANMDVVTESEMAITMAREGGIGIIHRFMTIAEQQRQIERVKKAESFIVENPLTMTDQHTVGDVKRVVEETDTGGILIVDKHQKLIGIVTTRDLLFEEDDDKPVTAIMTREVRSAPTDTSLKDAERLLHKHRVEKLPLVDQDGKVTGLVTLKDIMKITKFPKATKDSKGRLAVGAAVGVRDKEMR
;
A
#
# COMPACT_ATOMS: atom_id res chain seq x y z
N MET A 1 -7.35 -49.69 -16.24
CA MET A 1 -6.21 -48.86 -15.81
C MET A 1 -5.38 -48.53 -17.04
N ARG A 2 -5.34 -47.27 -17.48
CA ARG A 2 -4.57 -46.85 -18.66
C ARG A 2 -3.14 -46.59 -18.19
N ILE A 3 -2.24 -47.53 -18.45
CA ILE A 3 -0.81 -47.34 -18.18
C ILE A 3 -0.30 -46.43 -19.30
N LEU A 4 0.24 -45.27 -18.94
CA LEU A 4 0.88 -44.38 -19.90
C LEU A 4 2.12 -45.11 -20.47
N PRO A 5 2.36 -45.06 -21.78
CA PRO A 5 3.49 -45.75 -22.41
C PRO A 5 4.84 -45.14 -22.04
N GLU A 6 4.86 -43.90 -21.56
CA GLU A 6 6.06 -43.16 -21.18
C GLU A 6 6.21 -43.11 -19.66
N THR A 7 7.46 -43.23 -19.19
CA THR A 7 7.81 -43.07 -17.79
C THR A 7 7.58 -41.62 -17.35
N ALA A 8 6.72 -41.42 -16.35
CA ALA A 8 6.54 -40.14 -15.67
C ALA A 8 7.34 -40.14 -14.37
N LEU A 9 7.97 -39.01 -14.05
CA LEU A 9 8.74 -38.82 -12.81
C LEU A 9 8.06 -37.75 -11.94
N THR A 10 8.08 -37.93 -10.62
CA THR A 10 7.72 -36.94 -9.60
C THR A 10 8.98 -36.44 -8.86
N TYR A 11 8.80 -35.52 -7.90
CA TYR A 11 9.91 -34.92 -7.15
C TYR A 11 10.77 -35.95 -6.40
N ASP A 12 10.14 -36.98 -5.82
CA ASP A 12 10.84 -38.00 -5.02
C ASP A 12 11.61 -39.03 -5.87
N ASP A 13 11.38 -39.06 -7.20
CA ASP A 13 12.07 -39.99 -8.10
C ASP A 13 13.48 -39.50 -8.50
N VAL A 14 13.82 -38.24 -8.21
CA VAL A 14 15.03 -37.60 -8.70
C VAL A 14 15.75 -36.80 -7.62
N LEU A 15 17.04 -36.57 -7.82
CA LEU A 15 17.88 -35.76 -6.95
C LEU A 15 18.85 -34.91 -7.76
N LEU A 16 19.13 -33.70 -7.26
CA LEU A 16 20.08 -32.79 -7.90
C LEU A 16 21.51 -33.25 -7.61
N VAL A 17 22.27 -33.55 -8.67
CA VAL A 17 23.69 -33.91 -8.56
C VAL A 17 24.51 -32.65 -8.28
N PRO A 18 25.24 -32.56 -7.15
CA PRO A 18 26.08 -31.40 -6.85
C PRO A 18 27.15 -31.19 -7.92
N GLN A 19 27.45 -29.92 -8.23
CA GLN A 19 28.51 -29.51 -9.16
C GLN A 19 29.42 -28.48 -8.50
N TYR A 20 30.63 -28.30 -9.04
CA TYR A 20 31.53 -27.26 -8.56
C TYR A 20 30.88 -25.88 -8.67
N SER A 21 31.02 -25.07 -7.62
CA SER A 21 30.51 -23.70 -7.55
C SER A 21 31.59 -22.79 -6.96
N ASN A 22 31.80 -21.63 -7.57
CA ASN A 22 32.68 -20.57 -7.09
C ASN A 22 31.94 -19.54 -6.22
N VAL A 23 30.73 -19.87 -5.75
CA VAL A 23 29.93 -18.98 -4.91
C VAL A 23 30.37 -19.10 -3.46
N ASP A 24 31.04 -18.07 -2.95
CA ASP A 24 31.58 -18.05 -1.59
C ASP A 24 30.50 -17.89 -0.50
N SER A 25 29.31 -17.37 -0.85
CA SER A 25 28.23 -17.16 0.11
C SER A 25 26.85 -17.21 -0.51
N ARG A 26 25.90 -17.87 0.16
CA ARG A 26 24.47 -17.84 -0.20
C ARG A 26 23.87 -16.42 -0.26
N ARG A 27 24.51 -15.42 0.36
CA ARG A 27 24.02 -14.02 0.35
C ARG A 27 24.09 -13.37 -1.03
N VAL A 28 24.97 -13.84 -1.92
CA VAL A 28 25.10 -13.29 -3.28
C VAL A 28 24.16 -13.98 -4.28
N LEU A 29 23.53 -15.10 -3.91
CA LEU A 29 22.59 -15.81 -4.77
C LEU A 29 21.29 -15.04 -4.91
N SER A 30 20.73 -15.05 -6.12
CA SER A 30 19.45 -14.44 -6.42
C SER A 30 18.38 -15.50 -6.67
N THR A 31 17.25 -15.36 -6.00
CA THR A 31 16.03 -16.15 -6.24
C THR A 31 15.02 -15.40 -7.11
N LYS A 32 15.43 -14.27 -7.71
CA LYS A 32 14.53 -13.46 -8.53
C LYS A 32 14.03 -14.27 -9.72
N SER A 33 12.74 -14.18 -10.00
CA SER A 33 12.07 -14.92 -11.06
C SER A 33 10.98 -14.10 -11.73
N LEU A 34 10.59 -14.50 -12.93
CA LEU A 34 9.51 -13.88 -13.70
C LEU A 34 8.25 -14.73 -13.55
N LEU A 35 7.20 -14.14 -12.98
CA LEU A 35 5.88 -14.77 -12.98
C LEU A 35 5.16 -14.52 -14.31
N THR A 36 5.30 -13.31 -14.83
CA THR A 36 4.79 -12.92 -16.15
C THR A 36 5.84 -12.06 -16.85
N LYS A 37 5.59 -11.66 -18.11
CA LYS A 37 6.46 -10.73 -18.84
C LYS A 37 6.64 -9.38 -18.13
N LYS A 38 5.75 -9.00 -17.20
CA LYS A 38 5.77 -7.70 -16.51
C LYS A 38 5.96 -7.81 -15.00
N ILE A 39 5.69 -8.96 -14.40
CA ILE A 39 5.73 -9.15 -12.94
C ILE A 39 6.97 -9.95 -12.56
N HIS A 40 7.86 -9.30 -11.82
CA HIS A 40 9.07 -9.88 -11.27
C HIS A 40 8.85 -10.18 -9.78
N LEU A 41 9.22 -11.38 -9.36
CA LEU A 41 9.20 -11.79 -7.95
C LEU A 41 10.63 -11.80 -7.41
N HIS A 42 10.80 -11.40 -6.16
CA HIS A 42 12.07 -11.56 -5.45
C HIS A 42 12.23 -12.98 -4.88
N ALA A 43 11.12 -13.66 -4.59
CA ALA A 43 11.05 -15.06 -4.20
C ALA A 43 10.05 -15.79 -5.13
N PRO A 44 10.39 -16.96 -5.70
CA PRO A 44 9.55 -17.69 -6.64
C PRO A 44 8.42 -18.44 -5.93
N ILE A 45 7.67 -17.75 -5.05
CA ILE A 45 6.62 -18.34 -4.22
C ILE A 45 5.31 -17.62 -4.51
N VAL A 46 4.30 -18.41 -4.87
CA VAL A 46 2.93 -17.96 -5.14
C VAL A 46 1.99 -18.70 -4.20
N SER A 47 1.15 -17.98 -3.46
CA SER A 47 0.15 -18.65 -2.61
C SER A 47 -1.03 -19.14 -3.44
N ALA A 48 -1.55 -20.32 -3.07
CA ALA A 48 -2.64 -20.96 -3.79
C ALA A 48 -3.93 -20.14 -3.71
N ASN A 49 -4.71 -20.13 -4.79
CA ASN A 49 -5.97 -19.40 -4.93
C ASN A 49 -7.16 -20.11 -4.26
N MET A 50 -6.98 -20.50 -3.00
CA MET A 50 -7.98 -21.21 -2.19
C MET A 50 -8.51 -20.29 -1.08
N ASP A 51 -9.78 -20.48 -0.72
CA ASP A 51 -10.48 -19.74 0.34
C ASP A 51 -9.78 -19.82 1.70
N VAL A 52 -9.31 -21.01 2.07
CA VAL A 52 -8.58 -21.23 3.32
C VAL A 52 -7.12 -20.79 3.28
N VAL A 53 -6.62 -20.31 2.13
CA VAL A 53 -5.20 -19.97 1.95
C VAL A 53 -5.01 -18.48 1.72
N THR A 54 -5.70 -17.89 0.74
CA THR A 54 -5.33 -16.56 0.23
C THR A 54 -6.49 -15.58 0.16
N GLU A 55 -6.62 -14.78 1.21
CA GLU A 55 -7.31 -13.49 1.21
C GLU A 55 -6.32 -12.32 1.29
N SER A 56 -6.80 -11.09 1.53
CA SER A 56 -5.98 -9.88 1.53
C SER A 56 -4.78 -9.95 2.48
N GLU A 57 -4.92 -10.51 3.68
CA GLU A 57 -3.81 -10.59 4.65
C GLU A 57 -2.66 -11.47 4.15
N MET A 58 -2.97 -12.65 3.61
CA MET A 58 -1.98 -13.54 3.01
C MET A 58 -1.36 -12.88 1.78
N ALA A 59 -2.17 -12.26 0.90
CA ALA A 59 -1.66 -11.61 -0.29
C ALA A 59 -0.73 -10.44 0.01
N ILE A 60 -1.04 -9.63 1.03
CA ILE A 60 -0.18 -8.55 1.54
C ILE A 60 1.16 -9.13 2.02
N THR A 61 1.10 -10.19 2.82
CA THR A 61 2.30 -10.82 3.40
C THR A 61 3.19 -11.43 2.31
N MET A 62 2.60 -12.18 1.40
CA MET A 62 3.30 -12.77 0.25
C MET A 62 3.98 -11.70 -0.60
N ALA A 63 3.26 -10.62 -0.92
CA ALA A 63 3.83 -9.53 -1.69
C ALA A 63 4.99 -8.84 -0.94
N ARG A 64 4.88 -8.61 0.37
CA ARG A 64 5.94 -8.01 1.21
C ARG A 64 7.24 -8.83 1.25
N GLU A 65 7.11 -10.15 1.34
CA GLU A 65 8.24 -11.08 1.35
C GLU A 65 8.81 -11.34 -0.06
N GLY A 66 8.22 -10.73 -1.09
CA GLY A 66 8.72 -10.78 -2.46
C GLY A 66 8.18 -11.93 -3.31
N GLY A 67 7.16 -12.64 -2.81
CA GLY A 67 6.30 -13.52 -3.59
C GLY A 67 5.07 -12.78 -4.11
N ILE A 68 3.97 -13.50 -4.31
CA ILE A 68 2.67 -12.91 -4.64
C ILE A 68 1.53 -13.80 -4.11
N GLY A 69 0.42 -13.18 -3.72
CA GLY A 69 -0.81 -13.91 -3.43
C GLY A 69 -1.84 -13.83 -4.55
N ILE A 70 -2.56 -14.92 -4.77
CA ILE A 70 -3.68 -15.01 -5.69
C ILE A 70 -4.98 -15.14 -4.90
N ILE A 71 -5.82 -14.10 -4.89
CA ILE A 71 -7.11 -14.11 -4.21
C ILE A 71 -8.02 -15.16 -4.86
N HIS A 72 -8.63 -16.02 -4.06
CA HIS A 72 -9.59 -17.03 -4.55
C HIS A 72 -10.87 -16.39 -5.11
N ARG A 73 -11.71 -17.22 -5.73
CA ARG A 73 -12.96 -16.78 -6.41
C ARG A 73 -14.25 -17.19 -5.72
N PHE A 74 -14.16 -17.84 -4.56
CA PHE A 74 -15.32 -18.33 -3.78
C PHE A 74 -15.94 -17.21 -2.93
N MET A 75 -16.26 -16.09 -3.57
CA MET A 75 -16.92 -14.92 -3.00
C MET A 75 -17.54 -14.10 -4.14
N THR A 76 -18.35 -13.11 -3.82
CA THR A 76 -18.91 -12.21 -4.83
C THR A 76 -17.82 -11.38 -5.51
N ILE A 77 -18.06 -10.91 -6.73
CA ILE A 77 -17.15 -9.99 -7.43
C ILE A 77 -16.83 -8.75 -6.57
N ALA A 78 -17.85 -8.21 -5.88
CA ALA A 78 -17.69 -7.04 -5.02
C ALA A 78 -16.77 -7.35 -3.82
N GLU A 79 -16.88 -8.53 -3.21
CA GLU A 79 -15.98 -8.95 -2.14
C GLU A 79 -14.56 -9.18 -2.64
N GLN A 80 -14.40 -9.84 -3.80
CA GLN A 80 -13.07 -10.06 -4.40
C GLN A 80 -12.38 -8.74 -4.72
N GLN A 81 -13.14 -7.76 -5.24
CA GLN A 81 -12.65 -6.40 -5.45
C GLN A 81 -12.21 -5.75 -4.14
N ARG A 82 -13.00 -5.86 -3.05
CA ARG A 82 -12.62 -5.31 -1.74
C ARG A 82 -11.33 -5.92 -1.20
N GLN A 83 -11.14 -7.23 -1.37
CA GLN A 83 -9.89 -7.91 -0.99
C GLN A 83 -8.70 -7.35 -1.79
N ILE A 84 -8.85 -7.18 -3.11
CA ILE A 84 -7.80 -6.58 -3.97
C ILE A 84 -7.50 -5.14 -3.52
N GLU A 85 -8.52 -4.30 -3.32
CA GLU A 85 -8.36 -2.93 -2.87
C GLU A 85 -7.59 -2.83 -1.56
N ARG A 86 -7.89 -3.70 -0.59
CA ARG A 86 -7.14 -3.79 0.67
C ARG A 86 -5.65 -4.05 0.43
N VAL A 87 -5.32 -5.00 -0.46
CA VAL A 87 -3.91 -5.28 -0.80
C VAL A 87 -3.25 -4.09 -1.49
N LYS A 88 -3.94 -3.42 -2.43
CA LYS A 88 -3.39 -2.26 -3.15
C LYS A 88 -3.16 -1.06 -2.21
N LYS A 89 -3.99 -0.89 -1.18
CA LYS A 89 -3.90 0.19 -0.19
C LYS A 89 -2.88 -0.09 0.92
N ALA A 90 -2.51 -1.35 1.16
CA ALA A 90 -1.65 -1.74 2.28
C ALA A 90 -0.25 -1.10 2.29
N GLU A 91 0.30 -0.73 1.13
CA GLU A 91 1.57 0.02 1.00
C GLU A 91 1.51 1.13 -0.06
N SER A 92 0.36 1.76 -0.24
CA SER A 92 0.37 3.03 -0.97
C SER A 92 1.14 4.06 -0.13
N PHE A 93 2.18 4.69 -0.69
CA PHE A 93 2.84 5.82 -0.02
C PHE A 93 2.02 7.11 -0.11
N ILE A 94 1.05 7.13 -1.03
CA ILE A 94 0.11 8.23 -1.21
C ILE A 94 -1.25 7.77 -0.66
N VAL A 95 -1.76 8.49 0.32
CA VAL A 95 -3.16 8.41 0.71
C VAL A 95 -3.96 9.18 -0.34
N GLU A 96 -4.63 8.44 -1.22
CA GLU A 96 -5.57 9.00 -2.19
C GLU A 96 -6.83 9.48 -1.45
N ASN A 97 -7.29 10.71 -1.73
CA ASN A 97 -8.41 11.37 -1.02
C ASN A 97 -8.21 11.46 0.51
N PRO A 98 -7.21 12.23 0.96
CA PRO A 98 -6.99 12.44 2.39
C PRO A 98 -8.20 13.12 3.03
N LEU A 99 -8.41 12.86 4.33
CA LEU A 99 -9.44 13.54 5.10
C LEU A 99 -9.16 15.05 5.13
N THR A 100 -10.13 15.81 4.63
CA THR A 100 -10.10 17.27 4.59
C THR A 100 -11.26 17.84 5.38
N MET A 101 -11.02 18.94 6.10
CA MET A 101 -12.05 19.75 6.76
C MET A 101 -11.96 21.19 6.29
N THR A 102 -13.02 21.97 6.46
CA THR A 102 -13.03 23.39 6.08
C THR A 102 -12.68 24.29 7.27
N ASP A 103 -12.38 25.55 7.00
CA ASP A 103 -12.08 26.58 7.99
C ASP A 103 -13.25 26.92 8.96
N GLN A 104 -14.44 26.41 8.71
CA GLN A 104 -15.64 26.61 9.54
C GLN A 104 -15.75 25.64 10.72
N HIS A 105 -14.91 24.60 10.77
CA HIS A 105 -14.96 23.59 11.82
C HIS A 105 -14.25 24.05 13.09
N THR A 106 -14.63 23.44 14.22
CA THR A 106 -14.01 23.70 15.52
C THR A 106 -12.97 22.64 15.88
N VAL A 107 -12.23 22.87 16.97
CA VAL A 107 -11.30 21.89 17.56
C VAL A 107 -12.04 20.60 17.95
N GLY A 108 -13.24 20.71 18.51
CA GLY A 108 -14.07 19.56 18.88
C GLY A 108 -14.45 18.67 17.70
N ASP A 109 -14.76 19.26 16.54
CA ASP A 109 -15.04 18.50 15.32
C ASP A 109 -13.80 17.73 14.84
N VAL A 110 -12.63 18.37 14.87
CA VAL A 110 -11.37 17.73 14.48
C VAL A 110 -11.04 16.57 15.42
N LYS A 111 -11.17 16.75 16.74
CA LYS A 111 -10.95 15.68 17.73
C LYS A 111 -11.83 14.47 17.46
N ARG A 112 -13.13 14.70 17.22
CA ARG A 112 -14.10 13.65 16.89
C ARG A 112 -13.67 12.84 15.66
N VAL A 113 -13.29 13.54 14.58
CA VAL A 113 -12.81 12.87 13.35
C VAL A 113 -11.53 12.08 13.60
N VAL A 114 -10.58 12.61 14.37
CA VAL A 114 -9.34 11.90 14.71
C VAL A 114 -9.63 10.63 15.50
N GLU A 115 -10.54 10.67 16.48
CA GLU A 115 -10.93 9.50 17.28
C GLU A 115 -11.66 8.44 16.44
N GLU A 116 -12.57 8.85 15.56
CA GLU A 116 -13.35 7.94 14.70
C GLU A 116 -12.50 7.26 13.62
N THR A 117 -11.46 7.94 13.13
CA THR A 117 -10.70 7.51 11.95
C THR A 117 -9.26 7.08 12.23
N ASP A 118 -8.79 7.20 13.48
CA ASP A 118 -7.39 6.97 13.90
C ASP A 118 -6.38 7.72 13.01
N THR A 119 -6.78 8.88 12.46
CA THR A 119 -5.98 9.66 11.53
C THR A 119 -5.17 10.72 12.27
N GLY A 120 -3.84 10.62 12.25
CA GLY A 120 -2.95 11.51 12.98
C GLY A 120 -2.81 12.95 12.41
N GLY A 121 -3.61 13.35 11.44
CA GLY A 121 -3.63 14.73 10.95
C GLY A 121 -4.61 14.98 9.80
N ILE A 122 -5.25 16.15 9.84
CA ILE A 122 -6.33 16.58 8.96
C ILE A 122 -5.87 17.78 8.13
N LEU A 123 -6.16 17.75 6.84
CA LEU A 123 -5.89 18.87 5.94
C LEU A 123 -7.04 19.87 6.00
N ILE A 124 -6.72 21.15 6.14
CA ILE A 124 -7.71 22.22 6.14
C ILE A 124 -7.74 22.84 4.76
N VAL A 125 -8.93 22.89 4.15
CA VAL A 125 -9.16 23.41 2.81
C VAL A 125 -10.15 24.57 2.80
N ASP A 126 -10.04 25.44 1.81
CA ASP A 126 -11.01 26.52 1.59
C ASP A 126 -12.27 26.01 0.86
N LYS A 127 -13.21 26.93 0.61
CA LYS A 127 -14.44 26.69 -0.18
C LYS A 127 -14.19 26.19 -1.62
N HIS A 128 -12.97 26.35 -2.13
CA HIS A 128 -12.53 25.93 -3.46
C HIS A 128 -11.67 24.66 -3.43
N GLN A 129 -11.59 23.95 -2.28
CA GLN A 129 -10.77 22.76 -2.05
C GLN A 129 -9.26 23.02 -2.08
N LYS A 130 -8.82 24.28 -1.96
CA LYS A 130 -7.40 24.62 -1.88
C LYS A 130 -6.88 24.41 -0.48
N LEU A 131 -5.66 23.87 -0.37
CA LEU A 131 -4.99 23.66 0.91
C LEU A 131 -4.66 25.01 1.58
N ILE A 132 -5.18 25.23 2.80
CA ILE A 132 -4.92 26.44 3.61
C ILE A 132 -4.25 26.14 4.95
N GLY A 133 -4.24 24.89 5.39
CA GLY A 133 -3.61 24.50 6.65
C GLY A 133 -3.56 23.00 6.88
N ILE A 134 -2.87 22.60 7.95
CA ILE A 134 -2.89 21.23 8.48
C ILE A 134 -3.02 21.29 10.00
N VAL A 135 -3.78 20.35 10.56
CA VAL A 135 -3.87 20.11 12.00
C VAL A 135 -3.38 18.70 12.27
N THR A 136 -2.51 18.54 13.27
CA THR A 136 -1.95 17.26 13.69
C THR A 136 -2.38 16.94 15.11
N THR A 137 -2.22 15.68 15.52
CA THR A 137 -2.49 15.25 16.90
C THR A 137 -1.74 16.10 17.93
N ARG A 138 -0.55 16.64 17.59
CA ARG A 138 0.22 17.51 18.48
C ARG A 138 -0.47 18.85 18.74
N ASP A 139 -1.16 19.39 17.74
CA ASP A 139 -1.86 20.67 17.85
C ASP A 139 -3.13 20.53 18.70
N LEU A 140 -3.67 19.31 18.82
CA LEU A 140 -4.88 19.00 19.62
C LEU A 140 -4.56 18.61 21.07
N LEU A 141 -3.36 18.10 21.34
CA LEU A 141 -2.96 17.47 22.60
C LEU A 141 -3.10 18.39 23.85
N PHE A 142 -3.12 19.71 23.65
CA PHE A 142 -3.17 20.70 24.73
C PHE A 142 -4.33 21.69 24.58
N GLU A 143 -5.26 21.44 23.66
CA GLU A 143 -6.41 22.31 23.45
C GLU A 143 -7.60 21.80 24.26
N GLU A 144 -8.02 22.55 25.27
CA GLU A 144 -9.16 22.22 26.14
C GLU A 144 -10.49 22.82 25.64
N ASP A 145 -10.41 23.89 24.84
CA ASP A 145 -11.58 24.59 24.28
C ASP A 145 -11.99 23.96 22.94
N ASP A 146 -13.07 23.19 22.97
CA ASP A 146 -13.61 22.49 21.80
C ASP A 146 -14.36 23.43 20.83
N ASP A 147 -14.81 24.60 21.29
CA ASP A 147 -15.55 25.58 20.47
C ASP A 147 -14.60 26.49 19.68
N LYS A 148 -13.32 26.47 20.02
CA LYS A 148 -12.27 27.22 19.32
C LYS A 148 -12.24 26.87 17.83
N PRO A 149 -12.11 27.85 16.92
CA PRO A 149 -12.06 27.57 15.49
C PRO A 149 -10.75 26.87 15.11
N VAL A 150 -10.83 25.92 14.17
CA VAL A 150 -9.66 25.18 13.67
C VAL A 150 -8.57 26.10 13.10
N THR A 151 -8.98 27.25 12.56
CA THR A 151 -8.08 28.26 12.00
C THR A 151 -7.15 28.93 13.01
N ALA A 152 -7.45 28.82 14.30
CA ALA A 152 -6.61 29.33 15.39
C ALA A 152 -5.47 28.38 15.76
N ILE A 153 -5.61 27.07 15.48
CA ILE A 153 -4.63 26.05 15.86
C ILE A 153 -3.89 25.45 14.66
N MET A 154 -4.43 25.58 13.45
CA MET A 154 -3.81 25.00 12.25
C MET A 154 -2.47 25.64 11.91
N THR A 155 -1.55 24.83 11.40
CA THR A 155 -0.33 25.32 10.76
C THR A 155 -0.64 25.80 9.36
N ARG A 156 -0.43 27.11 9.08
CA ARG A 156 -0.71 27.74 7.78
C ARG A 156 0.39 27.52 6.74
N GLU A 157 1.65 27.48 7.17
CA GLU A 157 2.79 27.23 6.27
C GLU A 157 2.96 25.75 5.97
N VAL A 158 1.99 25.18 5.23
CA VAL A 158 2.03 23.77 4.85
C VAL A 158 2.98 23.59 3.68
N ARG A 159 4.01 22.76 3.87
CA ARG A 159 4.87 22.33 2.77
C ARG A 159 4.11 21.28 1.97
N SER A 160 3.86 21.56 0.69
CA SER A 160 3.19 20.67 -0.25
C SER A 160 4.11 20.29 -1.41
N ALA A 161 3.69 19.30 -2.20
CA ALA A 161 4.39 18.88 -3.40
C ALA A 161 3.38 18.59 -4.55
N PRO A 162 3.83 18.58 -5.82
CA PRO A 162 2.97 18.23 -6.95
C PRO A 162 2.41 16.79 -6.88
N THR A 163 1.25 16.55 -7.49
CA THR A 163 0.59 15.22 -7.53
C THR A 163 1.45 14.07 -8.07
N ASP A 164 2.41 14.35 -8.96
CA ASP A 164 3.32 13.38 -9.57
C ASP A 164 4.62 13.16 -8.79
N THR A 165 4.71 13.68 -7.56
CA THR A 165 5.90 13.55 -6.71
C THR A 165 6.26 12.08 -6.47
N SER A 166 7.51 11.73 -6.81
CA SER A 166 8.04 10.39 -6.60
C SER A 166 8.23 10.09 -5.10
N LEU A 167 8.25 8.80 -4.72
CA LEU A 167 8.54 8.40 -3.34
C LEU A 167 9.87 8.98 -2.83
N LYS A 168 10.91 8.98 -3.68
CA LYS A 168 12.23 9.52 -3.33
C LYS A 168 12.21 11.03 -3.12
N ASP A 169 11.46 11.75 -3.93
CA ASP A 169 11.31 13.20 -3.78
C ASP A 169 10.49 13.54 -2.55
N ALA A 170 9.41 12.79 -2.28
CA ALA A 170 8.61 12.95 -1.08
C ALA A 170 9.45 12.71 0.19
N GLU A 171 10.25 11.64 0.23
CA GLU A 171 11.19 11.35 1.32
C GLU A 171 12.17 12.52 1.54
N ARG A 172 12.77 13.02 0.45
CA ARG A 172 13.69 14.17 0.49
C ARG A 172 13.00 15.43 1.02
N LEU A 173 11.77 15.72 0.60
CA LEU A 173 11.00 16.89 1.03
C LEU A 173 10.60 16.80 2.51
N LEU A 174 10.08 15.64 2.95
CA LEU A 174 9.76 15.37 4.35
C LEU A 174 11.00 15.57 5.24
N HIS A 175 12.14 15.01 4.84
CA HIS A 175 13.41 15.16 5.57
C HIS A 175 13.92 16.61 5.57
N LYS A 176 13.94 17.29 4.42
CA LYS A 176 14.41 18.67 4.28
C LYS A 176 13.61 19.63 5.15
N HIS A 177 12.29 19.45 5.19
CA HIS A 177 11.38 20.33 5.91
C HIS A 177 11.09 19.86 7.34
N ARG A 178 11.61 18.70 7.76
CA ARG A 178 11.39 18.09 9.08
C ARG A 178 9.90 17.97 9.43
N VAL A 179 9.09 17.57 8.45
CA VAL A 179 7.65 17.37 8.61
C VAL A 179 7.31 15.90 8.38
N GLU A 180 6.27 15.41 9.06
CA GLU A 180 5.83 14.00 8.96
C GLU A 180 4.78 13.77 7.88
N LYS A 181 4.18 14.86 7.37
CA LYS A 181 3.05 14.85 6.44
C LYS A 181 3.33 15.84 5.33
N LEU A 182 3.18 15.40 4.09
CA LEU A 182 3.42 16.17 2.88
C LEU A 182 2.18 16.08 1.97
N PRO A 183 1.30 17.10 1.98
CA PRO A 183 0.16 17.14 1.09
C PRO A 183 0.59 17.24 -0.37
N LEU A 184 -0.10 16.50 -1.23
CA LEU A 184 0.04 16.60 -2.66
C LEU A 184 -1.05 17.52 -3.22
N VAL A 185 -0.67 18.46 -4.07
CA VAL A 185 -1.57 19.44 -4.67
C VAL A 185 -1.45 19.47 -6.19
N ASP A 186 -2.55 19.81 -6.86
CA ASP A 186 -2.57 20.09 -8.29
C ASP A 186 -2.04 21.51 -8.62
N GLN A 187 -2.09 21.88 -9.91
CA GLN A 187 -1.65 23.19 -10.38
C GLN A 187 -2.50 24.35 -9.83
N ASP A 188 -3.75 24.09 -9.45
CA ASP A 188 -4.66 25.08 -8.88
C ASP A 188 -4.52 25.20 -7.35
N GLY A 189 -3.70 24.33 -6.73
CA GLY A 189 -3.47 24.26 -5.29
C GLY A 189 -4.49 23.40 -4.54
N LYS A 190 -5.29 22.59 -5.24
CA LYS A 190 -6.25 21.68 -4.63
C LYS A 190 -5.57 20.41 -4.15
N VAL A 191 -6.02 19.89 -3.01
CA VAL A 191 -5.48 18.67 -2.43
C VAL A 191 -5.86 17.46 -3.28
N THR A 192 -4.87 16.68 -3.70
CA THR A 192 -5.05 15.44 -4.47
C THR A 192 -4.62 14.21 -3.69
N GLY A 193 -3.73 14.37 -2.70
CA GLY A 193 -3.20 13.25 -1.93
C GLY A 193 -2.44 13.70 -0.68
N LEU A 194 -1.99 12.73 0.10
CA LEU A 194 -1.14 12.96 1.27
C LEU A 194 -0.06 11.88 1.36
N VAL A 195 1.19 12.28 1.52
CA VAL A 195 2.29 11.36 1.84
C VAL A 195 2.64 11.50 3.32
N THR A 196 2.77 10.36 4.01
CA THR A 196 3.17 10.34 5.43
C THR A 196 4.50 9.64 5.63
N LEU A 197 5.29 10.11 6.60
CA LEU A 197 6.54 9.47 7.00
C LEU A 197 6.30 8.01 7.45
N LYS A 198 5.19 7.75 8.14
CA LYS A 198 4.78 6.40 8.58
C LYS A 198 4.66 5.44 7.40
N ASP A 199 4.08 5.87 6.28
CA ASP A 199 3.93 5.02 5.09
C ASP A 199 5.24 4.82 4.33
N ILE A 200 6.11 5.84 4.29
CA ILE A 200 7.48 5.67 3.77
C ILE A 200 8.26 4.65 4.61
N MET A 201 8.18 4.73 5.94
CA MET A 201 8.84 3.76 6.82
C MET A 201 8.36 2.33 6.58
N LYS A 202 7.06 2.11 6.39
CA LYS A 202 6.53 0.77 6.04
C LYS A 202 7.15 0.24 4.75
N ILE A 203 7.34 1.09 3.74
CA ILE A 203 7.95 0.69 2.47
C ILE A 203 9.42 0.29 2.66
N THR A 204 10.18 1.04 3.46
CA THR A 204 11.58 0.69 3.75
C THR A 204 11.73 -0.62 4.51
N LYS A 205 10.71 -1.04 5.27
CA LYS A 205 10.70 -2.31 6.02
C LYS A 205 10.70 -3.54 5.10
N PHE A 206 10.10 -3.44 3.91
CA PHE A 206 9.94 -4.55 2.98
C PHE A 206 10.64 -4.26 1.64
N PRO A 207 11.99 -4.23 1.59
CA PRO A 207 12.75 -3.87 0.40
C PRO A 207 12.64 -4.88 -0.75
N LYS A 208 12.17 -6.10 -0.45
CA LYS A 208 11.94 -7.17 -1.43
C LYS A 208 10.49 -7.23 -1.91
N ALA A 209 9.65 -6.28 -1.51
CA ALA A 209 8.23 -6.34 -1.80
C ALA A 209 7.96 -6.35 -3.32
N THR A 210 7.12 -7.27 -3.77
CA THR A 210 6.63 -7.34 -5.14
C THR A 210 5.61 -6.22 -5.35
N LYS A 211 5.95 -5.27 -6.22
CA LYS A 211 5.14 -4.07 -6.49
C LYS A 211 4.68 -3.99 -7.94
N ASP A 212 3.55 -3.33 -8.16
CA ASP A 212 3.09 -2.96 -9.50
C ASP A 212 3.85 -1.73 -10.04
N SER A 213 3.54 -1.34 -11.28
CA SER A 213 4.09 -0.14 -11.93
C SER A 213 3.83 1.18 -11.19
N LYS A 214 2.86 1.20 -10.26
CA LYS A 214 2.51 2.37 -9.45
C LYS A 214 3.15 2.30 -8.05
N GLY A 215 3.97 1.30 -7.76
CA GLY A 215 4.64 1.14 -6.48
C GLY A 215 3.78 0.54 -5.35
N ARG A 216 2.57 0.06 -5.67
CA ARG A 216 1.67 -0.61 -4.71
C ARG A 216 1.94 -2.12 -4.70
N LEU A 217 1.65 -2.81 -3.61
CA LEU A 217 1.79 -4.28 -3.57
C LEU A 217 1.07 -4.96 -4.74
N ALA A 218 1.74 -5.91 -5.39
CA ALA A 218 1.16 -6.71 -6.45
C ALA A 218 0.25 -7.79 -5.86
N VAL A 219 -0.81 -8.12 -6.58
CA VAL A 219 -1.80 -9.15 -6.20
C VAL A 219 -2.41 -9.73 -7.46
N GLY A 220 -2.66 -11.04 -7.45
CA GLY A 220 -3.46 -11.71 -8.47
C GLY A 220 -4.85 -12.07 -7.95
N ALA A 221 -5.76 -12.40 -8.86
CA ALA A 221 -7.09 -12.89 -8.53
C ALA A 221 -7.47 -14.02 -9.48
N ALA A 222 -8.08 -15.06 -8.94
CA ALA A 222 -8.60 -16.16 -9.74
C ALA A 222 -9.93 -15.77 -10.38
N VAL A 223 -10.09 -16.14 -11.65
CA VAL A 223 -11.31 -15.91 -12.43
C VAL A 223 -11.72 -17.24 -13.07
N GLY A 224 -13.02 -17.56 -13.00
CA GLY A 224 -13.56 -18.76 -13.67
C GLY A 224 -13.75 -18.54 -15.17
N VAL A 225 -13.70 -19.62 -15.95
CA VAL A 225 -13.85 -19.56 -17.42
C VAL A 225 -15.32 -19.52 -17.87
N ARG A 226 -16.26 -19.73 -16.94
CA ARG A 226 -17.71 -19.84 -17.22
C ARG A 226 -18.46 -18.60 -16.76
N ASP A 227 -19.34 -18.09 -17.62
CA ASP A 227 -20.14 -16.87 -17.39
C ASP A 227 -21.04 -16.91 -16.15
N LYS A 228 -21.39 -18.11 -15.63
CA LYS A 228 -22.41 -18.29 -14.58
C LYS A 228 -21.95 -19.03 -13.33
N GLU A 229 -20.65 -19.21 -13.11
CA GLU A 229 -20.19 -19.88 -11.90
C GLU A 229 -19.92 -18.90 -10.75
N MET A 230 -20.99 -18.23 -10.31
CA MET A 230 -21.16 -17.80 -8.92
C MET A 230 -22.54 -18.28 -8.47
N ARG A 231 -22.55 -19.33 -7.65
CA ARG A 231 -23.63 -19.64 -6.72
C ARG A 231 -23.11 -19.38 -5.32
#